data_AF-A0A1W9YZ74-F1
#
_entry.id   AF-A0A1W9YZ74-F1
#
_cell.length_a   1.000
_cell.length_b   1.000
_cell.length_c   1.000
_cell.angle_alpha   90.00
_cell.angle_beta   90.00
_cell.angle_gamma   90.00
#
_symmetry.space_group_name_H-M   'P 1'
#
loop_
_entity.id
_entity.type
_entity.pdbx_description
1 polymer ?
#
loop_
_entity_poly.entity_id
_entity_poly.type
_entity_poly.pdbx_seq_one_letter_code
_entity_poly.pdbx_strand_id
1 'polypeptide(L)'
;MVAEAEALLALSRSRSAMEQAITLYGRAADLAREYQLRLLAALQARTTPTALGARSWVDYVSDKLNISPDEARLCLRDVAALGP
;
A
#
# COMPACT_ATOMS: atom_id res chain seq x y z
N MET A 1 15.23 -4.54 5.10
CA MET A 1 14.41 -4.08 3.95
C MET A 1 14.51 -2.57 3.77
N VAL A 2 13.67 -1.70 4.38
CA VAL A 2 13.72 -0.24 4.12
C VAL A 2 15.02 0.39 4.61
N ALA A 3 15.40 0.19 5.87
CA ALA A 3 16.66 0.72 6.43
C ALA A 3 17.92 0.21 5.70
N GLU A 4 17.85 -0.99 5.14
CA GLU A 4 18.95 -1.61 4.39
C GLU A 4 19.07 -1.01 2.97
N ALA A 5 17.92 -0.76 2.32
CA ALA A 5 17.89 -0.05 1.05
C ALA A 5 18.34 1.42 1.20
N GLU A 6 17.97 2.09 2.30
CA GLU A 6 18.43 3.45 2.63
C GLU A 6 19.94 3.50 2.84
N ALA A 7 20.49 2.54 3.57
CA ALA A 7 21.93 2.41 3.75
C ALA A 7 22.66 2.17 2.41
N LEU A 8 22.11 1.30 1.55
CA LEU A 8 22.67 1.04 0.22
C LEU A 8 22.60 2.26 -0.70
N LEU A 9 21.49 3.01 -0.68
CA LEU A 9 21.34 4.26 -1.43
C LEU A 9 22.35 5.32 -0.97
N ALA A 10 22.48 5.51 0.34
CA ALA A 10 23.40 6.47 0.95
C ALA A 10 24.88 6.15 0.65
N LEU A 11 25.21 4.87 0.43
CA LEU A 11 26.56 4.39 0.09
C LEU A 11 26.77 4.18 -1.42
N SER A 12 25.76 4.45 -2.26
CA SER A 12 25.78 4.00 -3.66
C SER A 12 26.77 4.82 -4.52
N ARG A 13 27.87 4.18 -4.91
CA ARG A 13 28.83 4.69 -5.91
C ARG A 13 28.90 3.84 -7.18
N SER A 14 28.17 2.72 -7.22
CA SER A 14 28.19 1.75 -8.33
C SER A 14 26.79 1.44 -8.85
N ARG A 15 26.71 1.10 -10.14
CA ARG A 15 25.46 0.67 -10.80
C ARG A 15 24.80 -0.51 -10.08
N SER A 16 25.59 -1.51 -9.68
CA SER A 16 25.07 -2.70 -8.99
C SER A 16 24.44 -2.37 -7.64
N ALA A 17 25.01 -1.43 -6.87
CA ALA A 17 24.41 -1.01 -5.59
C ALA A 17 23.06 -0.31 -5.80
N MET A 18 22.93 0.52 -6.85
CA MET A 18 21.66 1.16 -7.20
C MET A 18 20.60 0.14 -7.65
N GLU A 19 20.97 -0.83 -8.50
CA GLU A 19 20.05 -1.90 -8.94
C GLU A 19 19.55 -2.77 -7.78
N GLN A 20 20.42 -3.06 -6.80
CA GLN A 20 20.05 -3.77 -5.57
C GLN A 20 19.09 -2.94 -4.71
N ALA A 21 19.36 -1.65 -4.52
CA ALA A 21 18.47 -0.76 -3.77
C ALA A 21 17.07 -0.68 -4.40
N ILE A 22 16.97 -0.54 -5.74
CA ILE A 22 15.69 -0.54 -6.46
C ILE A 22 14.92 -1.84 -6.20
N THR A 23 15.59 -2.98 -6.27
CA THR A 23 14.96 -4.29 -6.02
C THR A 23 14.41 -4.40 -4.60
N LEU A 24 15.18 -3.93 -3.61
CA LEU A 24 14.76 -3.96 -2.21
C LEU A 24 13.57 -3.05 -1.94
N TYR A 25 13.57 -1.83 -2.49
CA TYR A 25 12.42 -0.92 -2.37
C TYR A 25 11.18 -1.46 -3.07
N GLY A 26 11.33 -2.06 -4.26
CA GLY A 26 10.22 -2.73 -4.94
C GLY A 26 9.58 -3.81 -4.06
N ARG A 27 10.38 -4.70 -3.49
CA ARG A 27 9.89 -5.74 -2.56
C ARG A 27 9.26 -5.16 -1.30
N ALA A 28 9.82 -4.10 -0.74
CA ALA A 28 9.26 -3.44 0.42
C ALA A 28 7.88 -2.81 0.10
N ALA A 29 7.73 -2.22 -1.08
CA ALA A 29 6.46 -1.66 -1.56
C ALA A 29 5.41 -2.77 -1.77
N ASP A 30 5.79 -3.91 -2.36
CA ASP A 30 4.89 -5.04 -2.55
C ASP A 30 4.36 -5.59 -1.21
N LEU A 31 5.25 -5.76 -0.23
CA LEU A 31 4.86 -6.21 1.12
C LEU A 31 3.97 -5.18 1.81
N ALA A 32 4.32 -3.89 1.76
CA ALA A 32 3.51 -2.83 2.35
C ALA A 32 2.12 -2.80 1.73
N ARG A 33 2.02 -2.98 0.40
CA ARG A 33 0.76 -3.07 -0.33
C ARG A 33 -0.09 -4.26 0.13
N GLU A 34 0.51 -5.44 0.26
CA GLU A 34 -0.17 -6.64 0.76
C GLU A 34 -0.76 -6.43 2.17
N TYR A 35 0.02 -5.89 3.10
CA TYR A 35 -0.45 -5.58 4.46
C TYR A 35 -1.55 -4.52 4.46
N GLN A 36 -1.42 -3.48 3.65
CA GLN A 36 -2.45 -2.45 3.52
C GLN A 36 -3.77 -3.06 3.06
N LEU A 37 -3.75 -3.96 2.07
CA LEU A 37 -4.97 -4.63 1.59
C LEU A 37 -5.60 -5.51 2.67
N ARG A 38 -4.80 -6.29 3.41
CA ARG A 38 -5.30 -7.11 4.54
C ARG A 38 -5.91 -6.27 5.67
N LEU A 39 -5.27 -5.15 6.02
CA LEU A 39 -5.79 -4.24 7.04
C LEU A 39 -7.10 -3.58 6.60
N LEU A 40 -7.21 -3.20 5.32
CA LEU A 40 -8.46 -2.68 4.75
C LEU A 40 -9.56 -3.76 4.78
N ALA A 41 -9.28 -5.00 4.38
CA ALA A 41 -10.23 -6.11 4.48
C ALA A 41 -10.73 -6.30 5.93
N ALA A 42 -9.81 -6.34 6.89
CA ALA A 42 -10.14 -6.48 8.30
C ALA A 42 -10.95 -5.30 8.84
N LEU A 43 -10.69 -4.08 8.36
CA LEU A 43 -11.47 -2.90 8.70
C LEU A 43 -12.90 -3.00 8.13
N GLN A 44 -13.05 -3.40 6.86
CA GLN A 44 -14.36 -3.58 6.22
C GLN A 44 -15.22 -4.62 6.92
N ALA A 45 -14.62 -5.67 7.48
CA ALA A 45 -15.34 -6.69 8.23
C ALA A 45 -15.87 -6.19 9.60
N ARG A 46 -15.31 -5.10 10.14
CA ARG A 46 -15.56 -4.63 11.52
C ARG A 46 -16.37 -3.35 11.59
N THR A 47 -16.50 -2.61 10.49
CA THR A 47 -17.18 -1.32 10.48
C THR A 47 -17.75 -0.99 9.11
N THR A 48 -18.43 0.15 9.02
CA THR A 48 -18.97 0.71 7.78
C THR A 48 -18.29 2.04 7.48
N PRO A 49 -18.24 2.49 6.21
CA PRO A 49 -17.61 3.77 5.88
C PRO A 49 -18.32 4.93 6.60
N THR A 50 -19.65 4.86 6.76
CA THR A 50 -20.44 5.87 7.47
C THR A 50 -20.04 5.99 8.94
N ALA A 51 -19.75 4.88 9.61
CA ALA A 51 -19.25 4.89 10.99
C ALA A 51 -17.85 5.53 11.12
N LEU A 52 -17.11 5.61 10.02
CA LEU A 52 -15.82 6.31 9.91
C LEU A 52 -15.97 7.74 9.38
N GLY A 53 -17.19 8.25 9.21
CA GLY A 53 -17.47 9.60 8.70
C GLY A 53 -17.34 9.74 7.18
N ALA A 54 -17.23 8.64 6.43
CA ALA A 54 -17.12 8.63 4.98
C ALA A 54 -18.44 8.23 4.31
N ARG A 55 -18.73 8.79 3.13
CA ARG A 55 -19.95 8.47 2.37
C ARG A 55 -19.89 7.09 1.71
N SER A 56 -18.70 6.62 1.38
CA SER A 56 -18.46 5.33 0.73
C SER A 56 -17.06 4.81 1.09
N TRP A 57 -16.81 3.52 0.82
CA TRP A 57 -15.45 2.98 0.94
C TRP A 57 -14.47 3.61 -0.05
N VAL A 58 -14.94 4.00 -1.24
CA VAL A 58 -14.12 4.69 -2.24
C VAL A 58 -13.67 6.04 -1.70
N ASP A 59 -14.59 6.81 -1.11
CA ASP A 59 -14.31 8.12 -0.50
C ASP A 59 -13.31 7.97 0.65
N TYR A 60 -13.52 6.99 1.53
CA TYR A 60 -12.62 6.73 2.65
C TYR A 60 -11.20 6.39 2.20
N VAL A 61 -11.07 5.46 1.24
CA VAL A 61 -9.76 5.00 0.74
C VAL A 61 -9.06 6.11 -0.05
N SER A 62 -9.79 6.83 -0.90
CA SER A 62 -9.27 7.98 -1.66
C SER A 62 -8.68 9.04 -0.72
N ASP A 63 -9.41 9.41 0.33
CA ASP A 63 -8.95 10.38 1.34
C ASP A 63 -7.75 9.86 2.13
N LYS A 64 -7.85 8.65 2.69
CA LYS A 64 -6.82 8.11 3.60
C LYS A 64 -5.51 7.79 2.92
N LEU A 65 -5.54 7.40 1.64
CA LEU A 65 -4.35 7.09 0.87
C LEU A 65 -3.91 8.25 -0.03
N ASN A 66 -4.67 9.35 -0.06
CA ASN A 66 -4.46 10.49 -0.95
C ASN A 66 -4.29 10.05 -2.42
N ILE A 67 -5.23 9.24 -2.90
CA ILE A 67 -5.28 8.70 -4.27
C ILE A 67 -6.59 9.10 -4.96
N SER A 68 -6.63 8.99 -6.28
CA SER A 68 -7.86 9.26 -7.04
C SER A 68 -8.97 8.25 -6.70
N PRO A 69 -10.25 8.60 -6.91
CA PRO A 69 -11.36 7.67 -6.74
C PRO A 69 -11.25 6.41 -7.60
N ASP A 70 -10.64 6.48 -8.79
CA ASP A 70 -10.45 5.32 -9.67
C ASP A 70 -9.40 4.36 -9.13
N GLU A 71 -8.28 4.89 -8.61
CA GLU A 71 -7.27 4.08 -7.92
C GLU A 71 -7.84 3.47 -6.63
N ALA A 72 -8.68 4.19 -5.91
CA ALA A 72 -9.39 3.67 -4.74
C ALA A 72 -10.32 2.51 -5.11
N ARG A 73 -11.04 2.59 -6.24
CA ARG A 73 -11.87 1.47 -6.75
C ARG A 73 -11.02 0.25 -7.10
N LEU A 74 -9.88 0.45 -7.76
CA LEU A 74 -8.94 -0.65 -8.04
C LEU A 74 -8.44 -1.28 -6.75
N CYS A 75 -8.07 -0.47 -5.76
CA CYS A 75 -7.66 -0.95 -4.45
C CYS A 75 -8.75 -1.79 -3.77
N LEU A 76 -10.00 -1.34 -3.79
CA LEU A 76 -11.12 -2.07 -3.20
C LEU A 76 -11.44 -3.36 -3.95
N ARG A 77 -11.25 -3.39 -5.28
CA ARG A 77 -11.32 -4.61 -6.07
C ARG A 77 -10.24 -5.61 -5.64
N ASP A 78 -9.02 -5.15 -5.42
CA ASP A 78 -7.92 -6.00 -4.97
C ASP A 78 -8.18 -6.54 -3.55
N VAL A 79 -8.78 -5.72 -2.66
CA VAL A 79 -9.24 -6.17 -1.33
C VAL A 79 -10.26 -7.31 -1.46
N ALA A 80 -11.26 -7.15 -2.34
CA ALA A 80 -12.29 -8.17 -2.54
C ALA A 80 -11.72 -9.49 -3.13
N ALA A 81 -10.63 -9.41 -3.88
CA ALA A 81 -9.95 -10.57 -4.45
C ALA A 81 -9.16 -11.40 -3.42
N LEU A 82 -8.89 -10.88 -2.22
CA LEU A 82 -8.23 -11.63 -1.15
C LEU A 82 -9.10 -12.77 -0.59
N GLY A 83 -10.41 -12.74 -0.83
CA GLY A 83 -11.36 -13.70 -0.28
C GLY A 83 -11.66 -13.48 1.22
N PRO A 84 -12.69 -14.16 1.76
CA PRO A 84 -12.99 -14.17 3.19
C PRO A 84 -11.95 -14.94 4.02
#